data_AF-A0A6A5QHP2-F1
#
_entry.id   AF-A0A6A5QHP2-F1
#
_cell.length_a   1.000
_cell.length_b   1.000
_cell.length_c   1.000
_cell.angle_alpha   90.00
_cell.angle_beta   90.00
_cell.angle_gamma   90.00
#
_symmetry.space_group_name_H-M   'P 1'
#
loop_
_entity.id
_entity.type
_entity.pdbx_description
1 polymer ?
#
loop_
_entity_poly.entity_id
_entity_poly.type
_entity_poly.pdbx_seq_one_letter_code
_entity_poly.pdbx_strand_id
1 'polypeptide(L)'
;MFKRLLLALLPFAAGMPPSAVNPAAPAPMRLQVTTFHAYSHDAYTGYANFATFIVGEPGYSFGAICSLATAEALFSDMNWTECDIRNGDPGVKLLFQISPGFSQVRLKKGWKGTDMYMWGVAAQDTYWKEGNGGNVTAMWEGKYYWVHQPWDFEINSITG
;
A
#
# COMPACT_ATOMS: atom_id res chain seq x y z
N MET A 1 -72.51 23.59 -46.50
CA MET A 1 -72.20 23.46 -45.07
C MET A 1 -70.86 22.76 -44.92
N PHE A 2 -69.79 23.49 -44.61
CA PHE A 2 -68.43 22.96 -44.43
C PHE A 2 -68.16 22.82 -42.93
N LYS A 3 -67.82 21.62 -42.44
CA LYS A 3 -67.43 21.39 -41.04
C LYS A 3 -65.99 20.86 -41.00
N ARG A 4 -65.14 21.60 -40.29
CA ARG A 4 -63.68 21.54 -40.25
C ARG A 4 -63.18 20.30 -39.51
N LEU A 5 -62.14 19.66 -40.07
CA LEU A 5 -61.33 18.62 -39.44
C LEU A 5 -60.26 19.32 -38.56
N LEU A 6 -60.26 19.10 -37.24
CA LEU A 6 -59.17 19.50 -36.35
C LEU A 6 -58.16 18.34 -36.27
N LEU A 7 -56.96 18.54 -36.80
CA LEU A 7 -55.79 17.72 -36.46
C LEU A 7 -55.26 18.14 -35.08
N ALA A 8 -55.23 17.21 -34.14
CA ALA A 8 -54.54 17.38 -32.86
C ALA A 8 -53.08 16.97 -33.02
N LEU A 9 -52.15 17.92 -32.81
CA LEU A 9 -50.72 17.69 -32.71
C LEU A 9 -50.40 17.09 -31.33
N LEU A 10 -49.90 15.85 -31.30
CA LEU A 10 -49.33 15.23 -30.11
C LEU A 10 -47.92 15.81 -29.85
N PRO A 11 -47.58 16.23 -28.63
CA PRO A 11 -46.22 16.61 -28.29
C PRO A 11 -45.34 15.36 -28.18
N PHE A 12 -44.28 15.31 -28.99
CA PHE A 12 -43.17 14.38 -28.79
C PHE A 12 -42.49 14.73 -27.45
N ALA A 13 -42.73 13.92 -26.42
CA ALA A 13 -41.91 13.92 -25.23
C ALA A 13 -40.54 13.31 -25.61
N ALA A 14 -39.55 14.16 -25.83
CA ALA A 14 -38.16 13.74 -25.96
C ALA A 14 -37.73 13.11 -24.63
N GLY A 15 -37.66 11.77 -24.60
CA GLY A 15 -37.05 11.05 -23.49
C GLY A 15 -35.59 11.47 -23.39
N MET A 16 -35.23 12.14 -22.30
CA MET A 16 -33.83 12.42 -22.00
C MET A 16 -33.09 11.07 -21.87
N PRO A 17 -31.90 10.92 -22.49
CA PRO A 17 -31.12 9.72 -22.30
C PRO A 17 -30.79 9.57 -20.81
N PRO A 18 -30.79 8.33 -20.28
CA PRO A 18 -30.37 8.11 -18.89
C PRO A 18 -28.99 8.70 -18.70
N SER A 19 -28.85 9.57 -17.69
CA SER A 19 -27.56 10.13 -17.30
C SER A 19 -26.56 8.98 -17.19
N ALA A 20 -25.51 9.04 -17.99
CA ALA A 20 -24.42 8.09 -17.93
C ALA A 20 -23.94 8.02 -16.47
N VAL A 21 -24.11 6.86 -15.85
CA VAL A 21 -23.52 6.57 -14.55
C VAL A 21 -22.02 6.72 -14.77
N ASN A 22 -21.43 7.81 -14.28
CA ASN A 22 -19.98 7.94 -14.25
C ASN A 22 -19.47 6.70 -13.50
N PRO A 23 -18.68 5.81 -14.13
CA PRO A 23 -18.08 4.72 -13.40
C PRO A 23 -17.30 5.33 -12.25
N ALA A 24 -17.63 4.92 -11.03
CA ALA A 24 -16.92 5.36 -9.83
C ALA A 24 -15.43 5.13 -10.07
N ALA A 25 -14.61 6.14 -9.77
CA ALA A 25 -13.17 6.00 -9.86
C ALA A 25 -12.75 4.73 -9.09
N PRO A 26 -11.85 3.90 -9.64
CA PRO A 26 -11.35 2.73 -8.92
C PRO A 26 -10.86 3.17 -7.54
N ALA A 27 -11.28 2.46 -6.49
CA ALA A 27 -10.78 2.76 -5.15
C ALA A 27 -9.24 2.69 -5.13
N PRO A 28 -8.56 3.62 -4.45
CA PRO A 28 -7.11 3.58 -4.34
C PRO A 28 -6.68 2.24 -3.74
N MET A 29 -5.65 1.63 -4.32
CA MET A 29 -5.10 0.37 -3.79
C MET A 29 -4.34 0.69 -2.49
N ARG A 30 -4.76 0.06 -1.39
CA ARG A 30 -4.20 0.30 -0.05
C ARG A 30 -3.62 -0.99 0.50
N LEU A 31 -2.35 -0.94 0.88
CA LEU A 31 -1.69 -1.99 1.64
C LEU A 31 -1.79 -1.63 3.12
N GLN A 32 -2.08 -2.59 3.97
CA GLN A 32 -2.09 -2.39 5.40
C GLN A 32 -0.96 -3.17 6.05
N VAL A 33 -0.08 -2.47 6.76
CA VAL A 33 1.00 -3.06 7.56
C VAL A 33 0.52 -3.24 8.98
N THR A 34 0.77 -4.43 9.54
CA THR A 34 0.49 -4.74 10.94
C THR A 34 1.71 -5.39 11.59
N THR A 35 1.73 -5.36 12.93
CA THR A 35 2.75 -6.02 13.76
C THR A 35 4.18 -5.68 13.32
N PHE A 36 4.47 -4.38 13.15
CA PHE A 36 5.81 -3.97 12.76
C PHE A 36 6.77 -4.09 13.94
N HIS A 37 7.86 -4.82 13.75
CA HIS A 37 8.94 -4.97 14.70
C HIS A 37 10.27 -4.87 13.98
N ALA A 38 11.18 -4.07 14.51
CA ALA A 38 12.55 -4.01 14.03
C ALA A 38 13.52 -3.74 15.16
N TYR A 39 14.75 -4.23 15.00
CA TYR A 39 15.85 -3.97 15.90
C TYR A 39 17.05 -3.50 15.10
N SER A 40 17.69 -2.45 15.59
CA SER A 40 18.99 -2.00 15.10
C SER A 40 19.93 -1.74 16.25
N HIS A 41 21.15 -2.25 16.13
CA HIS A 41 22.22 -2.07 17.10
C HIS A 41 22.79 -0.66 17.00
N ASP A 42 22.81 -0.10 15.79
CA ASP A 42 23.12 1.31 15.55
C ASP A 42 22.17 1.89 14.49
N ALA A 43 21.25 2.75 14.94
CA ALA A 43 20.27 3.40 14.08
C ALA A 43 20.90 4.34 13.02
N TYR A 44 22.13 4.81 13.23
CA TYR A 44 22.82 5.72 12.32
C TYR A 44 23.62 4.97 11.25
N THR A 45 24.31 3.89 11.64
CA THR A 45 25.07 3.07 10.69
C THR A 45 24.26 1.90 10.11
N GLY A 46 23.09 1.62 10.70
CA GLY A 46 22.17 0.56 10.30
C GLY A 46 22.61 -0.85 10.65
N TYR A 47 23.64 -0.97 11.49
CA TYR A 47 24.15 -2.27 11.89
C TYR A 47 23.20 -2.94 12.90
N ALA A 48 22.88 -4.22 12.63
CA ALA A 48 21.91 -5.16 13.21
C ALA A 48 20.42 -4.95 12.85
N ASN A 49 19.56 -5.96 12.93
CA ASN A 49 19.74 -7.40 12.70
C ASN A 49 18.47 -8.00 12.09
N PHE A 50 17.30 -7.38 12.32
CA PHE A 50 16.06 -7.82 11.70
C PHE A 50 14.99 -6.71 11.59
N ALA A 51 14.13 -6.85 10.60
CA ALA A 51 12.79 -6.27 10.59
C ALA A 51 11.78 -7.34 10.19
N THR A 52 10.58 -7.28 10.77
CA THR A 52 9.46 -8.14 10.41
C THR A 52 8.14 -7.42 10.55
N PHE A 53 7.24 -7.66 9.60
CA PHE A 53 5.88 -7.14 9.61
C PHE A 53 4.98 -7.91 8.64
N ILE A 54 3.68 -7.79 8.85
CA ILE A 54 2.67 -8.43 8.00
C ILE A 54 2.03 -7.36 7.12
N VAL A 55 1.86 -7.67 5.83
CA VAL A 55 1.18 -6.81 4.87
C VAL A 55 -0.06 -7.51 4.36
N GLY A 56 -1.20 -6.82 4.37
CA GLY A 56 -2.45 -7.29 3.78
C GLY A 56 -3.13 -6.21 2.94
N GLU A 57 -4.23 -6.57 2.30
CA GLU A 57 -5.12 -5.62 1.60
C GLU A 57 -6.50 -5.68 2.23
N PRO A 58 -6.98 -4.57 2.85
CA PRO A 58 -8.31 -4.53 3.43
C PRO A 58 -9.39 -4.90 2.39
N GLY A 59 -10.19 -5.92 2.69
CA GLY A 59 -11.27 -6.40 1.81
C GLY A 59 -10.84 -7.42 0.74
N TYR A 60 -9.56 -7.81 0.70
CA TYR A 60 -9.04 -8.82 -0.22
C TYR A 60 -8.34 -9.95 0.54
N SER A 61 -8.16 -11.11 -0.11
CA SER A 61 -7.47 -12.27 0.49
C SER A 61 -5.94 -12.19 0.39
N PHE A 62 -5.36 -11.04 0.04
CA PHE A 62 -3.92 -10.87 -0.07
C PHE A 62 -3.25 -10.77 1.30
N GLY A 63 -2.14 -11.48 1.48
CA GLY A 63 -1.33 -11.45 2.69
C GLY A 63 0.12 -11.87 2.44
N ALA A 64 1.05 -11.11 3.00
CA ALA A 64 2.49 -11.37 2.91
C ALA A 64 3.18 -11.11 4.26
N ILE A 65 4.26 -11.83 4.51
CA ILE A 65 5.17 -11.59 5.63
C ILE A 65 6.46 -11.01 5.07
N CYS A 66 6.78 -9.78 5.44
CA CYS A 66 8.02 -9.13 5.06
C CYS A 66 8.99 -9.28 6.23
N SER A 67 10.10 -9.98 6.01
CA SER A 67 11.11 -10.19 7.05
C SER A 67 12.50 -10.20 6.43
N LEU A 68 13.44 -9.54 7.10
CA LEU A 68 14.87 -9.62 6.78
C LEU A 68 15.62 -9.75 8.09
N ALA A 69 16.62 -10.63 8.12
CA ALA A 69 17.62 -10.63 9.17
C ALA A 69 19.03 -10.67 8.58
N THR A 70 19.90 -9.76 8.98
CA THR A 70 21.24 -9.59 8.38
C THR A 70 22.24 -9.00 9.37
N ALA A 71 23.51 -9.39 9.25
CA ALA A 71 24.62 -8.78 9.98
C ALA A 71 25.13 -7.48 9.31
N GLU A 72 24.62 -7.16 8.11
CA GLU A 72 24.92 -5.95 7.37
C GLU A 72 23.90 -4.83 7.66
N ALA A 73 24.00 -3.72 6.93
CA ALA A 73 23.01 -2.64 7.03
C ALA A 73 21.63 -3.11 6.55
N LEU A 74 20.64 -3.02 7.44
CA LEU A 74 19.23 -3.27 7.10
C LEU A 74 18.67 -2.20 6.16
N PHE A 75 19.21 -0.97 6.25
CA PHE A 75 18.71 0.17 5.49
C PHE A 75 19.38 0.30 4.14
N SER A 76 18.60 0.70 3.16
CA SER A 76 19.10 1.07 1.85
C SER A 76 18.07 1.95 1.17
N ASP A 77 18.51 2.93 0.38
CA ASP A 77 17.63 3.59 -0.58
C ASP A 77 17.70 2.93 -1.97
N MET A 78 18.55 1.93 -2.16
CA MET A 78 18.77 1.26 -3.46
C MET A 78 18.24 -0.17 -3.49
N ASN A 79 18.35 -0.90 -2.38
CA ASN A 79 18.02 -2.32 -2.33
C ASN A 79 16.60 -2.56 -1.84
N TRP A 80 15.90 -3.47 -2.52
CA TRP A 80 14.56 -3.93 -2.18
C TRP A 80 14.62 -5.39 -1.75
N THR A 81 13.92 -5.73 -0.68
CA THR A 81 13.85 -7.10 -0.16
C THR A 81 12.49 -7.69 -0.47
N GLU A 82 12.45 -8.90 -1.04
CA GLU A 82 11.20 -9.59 -1.36
C GLU A 82 10.53 -10.13 -0.08
N CYS A 83 9.21 -9.97 0.01
CA CYS A 83 8.38 -10.52 1.07
C CYS A 83 7.88 -11.92 0.70
N ASP A 84 7.60 -12.74 1.70
CA ASP A 84 7.01 -14.07 1.54
C ASP A 84 5.48 -13.95 1.43
N ILE A 85 4.94 -14.15 0.21
CA ILE A 85 3.50 -14.09 -0.04
C ILE A 85 2.85 -15.37 0.49
N ARG A 86 1.98 -15.19 1.48
CA ARG A 86 1.22 -16.30 2.09
C ARG A 86 -0.09 -16.57 1.37
N ASN A 87 -0.75 -15.51 0.92
CA ASN A 87 -2.01 -15.58 0.19
C ASN A 87 -2.02 -14.51 -0.90
N GLY A 88 -2.38 -14.88 -2.13
CA GLY A 88 -2.43 -13.97 -3.27
C GLY A 88 -2.26 -14.69 -4.60
N ASP A 89 -2.40 -13.95 -5.69
CA ASP A 89 -2.19 -14.51 -7.03
C ASP A 89 -0.70 -14.84 -7.27
N PRO A 90 -0.38 -15.93 -7.98
CA PRO A 90 1.00 -16.38 -8.21
C PRO A 90 1.85 -15.42 -9.07
N GLY A 91 1.23 -14.42 -9.69
CA GLY A 91 1.91 -13.36 -10.45
C GLY A 91 2.25 -12.11 -9.64
N VAL A 92 1.84 -12.05 -8.36
CA VAL A 92 2.10 -10.91 -7.49
C VAL A 92 3.48 -11.03 -6.85
N LYS A 93 4.17 -9.91 -6.72
CA LYS A 93 5.38 -9.75 -5.91
C LYS A 93 5.17 -8.60 -4.93
N LEU A 94 5.75 -8.71 -3.74
CA LEU A 94 5.82 -7.61 -2.80
C LEU A 94 7.26 -7.47 -2.34
N LEU A 95 7.78 -6.25 -2.40
CA LEU A 95 9.08 -5.92 -1.86
C LEU A 95 8.95 -4.81 -0.83
N PHE A 96 9.90 -4.76 0.09
CA PHE A 96 10.02 -3.67 1.04
C PHE A 96 11.43 -3.09 1.08
N GLN A 97 11.49 -1.86 1.56
CA GLN A 97 12.71 -1.11 1.79
C GLN A 97 12.54 -0.28 3.06
N ILE A 98 13.63 -0.11 3.80
CA ILE A 98 13.68 0.76 4.98
C ILE A 98 14.79 1.78 4.74
N SER A 99 14.46 3.06 4.79
CA SER A 99 15.43 4.14 4.58
C SER A 99 16.33 4.34 5.81
N PRO A 100 17.53 4.91 5.64
CA PRO A 100 18.47 5.17 6.74
C PRO A 100 17.81 5.89 7.93
N GLY A 101 18.22 5.51 9.14
CA GLY A 101 17.67 6.05 10.38
C GLY A 101 16.28 5.52 10.74
N PHE A 102 15.78 4.48 10.05
CA PHE A 102 14.35 4.13 10.04
C PHE A 102 13.51 5.39 9.84
N SER A 103 13.83 6.23 8.87
CA SER A 103 13.05 7.45 8.61
C SER A 103 11.78 7.16 7.83
N GLN A 104 11.79 6.09 7.02
CA GLN A 104 10.71 5.74 6.12
C GLN A 104 10.68 4.23 5.88
N VAL A 105 9.47 3.67 5.79
CA VAL A 105 9.24 2.33 5.25
C VAL A 105 8.60 2.49 3.87
N ARG A 106 9.08 1.73 2.89
CA ARG A 106 8.52 1.70 1.54
C ARG A 106 8.10 0.29 1.17
N LEU A 107 6.98 0.18 0.48
CA LEU A 107 6.45 -1.03 -0.09
C LEU A 107 6.34 -0.87 -1.60
N LYS A 108 6.73 -1.92 -2.31
CA LYS A 108 6.62 -2.00 -3.76
C LYS A 108 5.90 -3.29 -4.12
N LYS A 109 4.64 -3.17 -4.54
CA LYS A 109 3.82 -4.30 -4.99
C LYS A 109 3.85 -4.37 -6.51
N GLY A 110 4.17 -5.53 -7.06
CA GLY A 110 4.17 -5.78 -8.49
C GLY A 110 3.17 -6.87 -8.86
N TRP A 111 2.66 -6.82 -10.08
CA TRP A 111 1.85 -7.89 -10.65
C TRP A 111 2.22 -8.10 -12.11
N LYS A 112 2.39 -9.37 -12.48
CA LYS A 112 2.59 -9.80 -13.85
C LYS A 112 1.25 -10.26 -14.42
N GLY A 113 0.69 -9.45 -15.31
CA GLY A 113 -0.40 -9.88 -16.20
C GLY A 113 0.15 -10.66 -17.40
N THR A 114 -0.76 -11.07 -18.30
CA THR A 114 -0.42 -11.83 -19.51
C THR A 114 0.61 -11.09 -20.39
N ASP A 115 0.49 -9.76 -20.50
CA ASP A 115 1.34 -8.91 -21.37
C ASP A 115 1.90 -7.65 -20.70
N MET A 116 1.68 -7.45 -19.40
CA MET A 116 2.11 -6.23 -18.70
C MET A 116 2.69 -6.53 -17.32
N TYR A 117 3.77 -5.82 -16.98
CA TYR A 117 4.27 -5.74 -15.62
C TYR A 117 3.88 -4.38 -15.07
N MET A 118 3.29 -4.36 -13.88
CA MET A 118 2.96 -3.11 -13.22
C MET A 118 3.54 -3.13 -11.81
N TRP A 119 3.99 -1.96 -11.35
CA TRP A 119 4.53 -1.75 -10.02
C TRP A 119 3.84 -0.57 -9.36
N GLY A 120 3.27 -0.82 -8.19
CA GLY A 120 2.80 0.19 -7.26
C GLY A 120 3.84 0.47 -6.18
N VAL A 121 4.15 1.74 -5.90
CA VAL A 121 4.99 2.12 -4.75
C VAL A 121 4.15 2.89 -3.73
N ALA A 122 4.30 2.51 -2.47
CA ALA A 122 3.76 3.20 -1.31
C ALA A 122 4.89 3.48 -0.31
N ALA A 123 4.91 4.68 0.26
CA ALA A 123 5.92 5.08 1.24
C ALA A 123 5.22 5.76 2.41
N GLN A 124 5.68 5.48 3.62
CA GLN A 124 5.21 6.14 4.83
C GLN A 124 6.42 6.57 5.67
N ASP A 125 6.45 7.85 5.99
CA ASP A 125 7.40 8.39 6.96
C ASP A 125 7.06 7.83 8.33
N THR A 126 8.10 7.50 9.08
CA THR A 126 7.94 6.88 10.39
C THR A 126 8.32 7.86 11.48
N TYR A 127 7.38 8.10 12.40
CA TYR A 127 7.60 8.94 13.56
C TYR A 127 7.87 8.08 14.79
N TRP A 128 9.10 8.14 15.29
CA TRP A 128 9.55 7.37 16.44
C TRP A 128 9.67 8.25 17.68
N LYS A 129 9.01 7.84 18.77
CA LYS A 129 9.05 8.49 20.08
C LYS A 129 9.68 7.55 21.10
N GLU A 130 10.73 8.02 21.76
CA GLU A 130 11.42 7.27 22.80
C GLU A 130 10.82 7.58 24.19
N GLY A 131 10.73 6.57 25.08
CA GLY A 131 10.28 6.74 26.47
C GLY A 131 9.01 5.96 26.84
N ASN A 132 8.38 6.30 27.99
CA ASN A 132 7.25 5.54 28.54
C ASN A 132 6.02 5.60 27.60
N GLY A 133 5.75 4.49 26.91
CA GLY A 133 4.69 4.37 25.89
C GLY A 133 5.12 4.77 24.47
N GLY A 134 6.42 4.97 24.24
CA GLY A 134 7.00 5.25 22.92
C GLY A 134 7.09 4.01 22.02
N ASN A 135 7.03 4.21 20.70
CA ASN A 135 7.18 3.16 19.68
C ASN A 135 8.65 2.89 19.30
N VAL A 136 9.59 3.57 19.95
CA VAL A 136 11.01 3.19 19.97
C VAL A 136 11.51 3.13 21.40
N THR A 137 12.39 2.18 21.69
CA THR A 137 12.98 2.00 23.02
C THR A 137 14.48 1.80 22.87
N ALA A 138 15.27 2.60 23.59
CA ALA A 138 16.70 2.35 23.70
C ALA A 138 16.96 1.09 24.53
N MET A 139 17.83 0.25 24.00
CA MET A 139 18.35 -0.95 24.61
C MET A 139 19.84 -0.72 24.90
N TRP A 140 20.42 -1.57 25.75
CA TRP A 140 21.85 -1.48 26.08
C TRP A 140 22.78 -1.62 24.86
N GLU A 141 22.29 -2.21 23.77
CA GLU A 141 23.01 -2.47 22.54
C GLU A 141 22.37 -1.83 21.29
N GLY A 142 21.38 -0.95 21.43
CA GLY A 142 20.73 -0.36 20.24
C GLY A 142 19.34 0.20 20.47
N LYS A 143 18.49 0.13 19.45
CA LYS A 143 17.09 0.57 19.48
C LYS A 143 16.15 -0.50 18.95
N TYR A 144 15.04 -0.67 19.67
CA TYR A 144 13.93 -1.51 19.26
C TYR A 144 12.75 -0.63 18.82
N TYR A 145 12.24 -0.91 17.63
CA TYR A 145 11.15 -0.20 16.98
C TYR A 145 9.94 -1.12 16.90
N TRP A 146 8.77 -0.65 17.31
CA TRP A 146 7.58 -1.49 17.34
C TRP A 146 6.33 -0.65 17.13
N VAL A 147 5.39 -1.16 16.33
CA VAL A 147 4.11 -0.49 16.11
C VAL A 147 2.99 -1.49 16.04
N HIS A 148 2.01 -1.31 16.92
CA HIS A 148 0.84 -2.18 17.01
C HIS A 148 -0.34 -1.71 16.19
N GLN A 149 -0.48 -0.40 15.97
CA GLN A 149 -1.62 0.10 15.19
C GLN A 149 -1.38 -0.16 13.70
N PRO A 150 -2.39 -0.63 12.96
CA PRO A 150 -2.26 -0.82 11.52
C PRO A 150 -1.91 0.48 10.81
N TRP A 151 -1.04 0.38 9.82
CA TRP A 151 -0.62 1.51 8.98
C TRP A 151 -1.10 1.31 7.56
N ASP A 152 -1.79 2.30 7.01
CA ASP A 152 -2.25 2.25 5.64
C ASP A 152 -1.22 2.89 4.70
N PHE A 153 -0.82 2.14 3.70
CA PHE A 153 0.10 2.50 2.63
C PHE A 153 -0.70 2.65 1.36
N GLU A 154 -0.87 3.88 0.91
CA GLU A 154 -1.54 4.17 -0.36
C GLU A 154 -0.54 4.05 -1.52
N ILE A 155 -0.91 3.28 -2.54
CA ILE A 155 -0.11 3.17 -3.76
C ILE A 155 -0.35 4.44 -4.59
N ASN A 156 0.62 5.34 -4.57
CA ASN A 156 0.51 6.68 -5.16
C ASN A 156 1.07 6.76 -6.58
N SER A 157 1.81 5.75 -7.01
CA SER A 157 2.36 5.67 -8.36
C SER A 157 2.28 4.26 -8.88
N ILE A 158 1.82 4.11 -10.13
CA ILE A 158 1.79 2.86 -10.86
C ILE A 158 2.63 3.05 -12.12
N THR A 159 3.67 2.23 -12.29
CA THR A 159 4.55 2.23 -13.46
C THR A 159 4.50 0.87 -14.12
N GLY A 160 4.41 0.79 -15.44
CA GLY A 160 4.50 -0.45 -16.22
C GLY A 160 5.29 -0.30 -17.50
#